data_AF-A0A518RKK0-F1
#
_entry.id   AF-A0A518RKK0-F1
#
_cell.length_a   1.000
_cell.length_b   1.000
_cell.length_c   1.000
_cell.angle_alpha   90.00
_cell.angle_beta   90.00
_cell.angle_gamma   90.00
#
_symmetry.space_group_name_H-M   'P 1'
#
loop_
_entity.id
_entity.type
_entity.pdbx_description
1 polymer ?
#
loop_
_entity_poly.entity_id
_entity_poly.type
_entity_poly.pdbx_seq_one_letter_code
_entity_poly.pdbx_strand_id
1 'polypeptide(L)'
;MILSIALISLAAMAQEPGDFMPSPPPLDSTTLPELPPRGAVGKVEDAQPLADDRAQEYLVGVFECLRQKRTTDVVAASQILNLKRSDQAIAALLKHRCEPQRRTGAVPIGQTGVPPLRGALFVALYRAQFATRDPGISEAPPVSVDGTGAPLARQQWFAAAYRFANCVTRSASNEARLVVLSPAGSKASLDAFQAMNDRMANCLGAGQQFAVSRPVLTGLLAEALYRSAGETNS
;
A
#
# COMPACT_ATOMS: atom_id res chain seq x y z
N MET A 1 -43.43 10.04 36.73
CA MET A 1 -42.34 9.07 36.90
C MET A 1 -41.04 9.82 36.59
N ILE A 2 -40.37 10.27 37.64
CA ILE A 2 -39.25 11.23 37.61
C ILE A 2 -37.98 10.41 37.82
N LEU A 3 -37.03 10.47 36.88
CA LEU A 3 -35.72 9.84 37.04
C LEU A 3 -34.63 10.91 36.97
N SER A 4 -34.18 11.33 38.15
CA SER A 4 -33.00 12.15 38.39
C SER A 4 -31.74 11.32 38.14
N ILE A 5 -30.79 11.83 37.37
CA ILE A 5 -29.43 11.28 37.26
C ILE A 5 -28.45 12.36 37.73
N ALA A 6 -27.62 11.96 38.69
CA ALA A 6 -26.69 12.78 39.44
C ALA A 6 -25.51 13.29 38.59
N LEU A 7 -25.13 14.54 38.85
CA LEU A 7 -23.88 15.16 38.42
C LEU A 7 -22.67 14.47 39.08
N ILE A 8 -21.73 14.00 38.27
CA ILE A 8 -20.38 13.62 38.71
C ILE A 8 -19.46 14.79 38.39
N SER A 9 -18.96 15.45 39.45
CA SER A 9 -17.87 16.42 39.39
C SER A 9 -16.59 15.73 38.93
N LEU A 10 -16.04 16.14 37.78
CA LEU A 10 -14.67 15.84 37.40
C LEU A 10 -13.73 16.88 38.01
N ALA A 11 -12.82 16.40 38.85
CA ALA A 11 -11.74 17.19 39.43
C ALA A 11 -10.75 17.67 38.36
N ALA A 12 -10.37 18.93 38.44
CA ALA A 12 -9.30 19.54 37.67
C ALA A 12 -7.94 18.94 38.06
N MET A 13 -7.21 18.38 37.10
CA MET A 13 -5.80 18.06 37.28
C MET A 13 -4.97 19.29 36.90
N ALA A 14 -4.19 19.77 37.87
CA ALA A 14 -3.20 20.82 37.68
C ALA A 14 -2.09 20.33 36.73
N GLN A 15 -1.77 21.16 35.75
CA GLN A 15 -0.74 20.92 34.75
C GLN A 15 0.57 21.52 35.25
N GLU A 16 1.61 20.69 35.34
CA GLU A 16 2.96 21.14 35.73
C GLU A 16 3.59 22.00 34.60
N PRO A 17 4.30 23.09 34.93
CA PRO A 17 4.99 23.91 33.94
C PRO A 17 6.18 23.13 33.36
N GLY A 18 6.05 22.72 32.11
CA GLY A 18 7.10 22.02 31.37
C GLY A 18 8.30 22.91 31.09
N ASP A 19 9.49 22.33 31.28
CA ASP A 19 10.80 22.89 30.96
C ASP A 19 10.87 23.37 29.50
N PHE A 20 11.31 24.61 29.35
CA PHE A 20 11.51 25.34 28.12
C PHE A 20 12.70 24.72 27.34
N MET A 21 12.42 23.97 26.27
CA MET A 21 13.49 23.50 25.37
C MET A 21 14.12 24.68 24.63
N PRO A 22 15.47 24.72 24.51
CA PRO A 22 16.15 25.76 23.75
C PRO A 22 15.80 25.68 22.27
N SER A 23 15.58 26.84 21.65
CA SER A 23 15.31 26.99 20.22
C SER A 23 16.41 26.31 19.39
N PRO A 24 16.05 25.58 18.32
CA PRO A 24 17.04 25.01 17.41
C PRO A 24 17.86 26.13 16.73
N PRO A 25 19.15 25.90 16.48
CA PRO A 25 19.98 26.86 15.75
C PRO A 25 19.43 27.09 14.33
N PRO A 26 19.62 28.29 13.77
CA PRO A 26 19.21 28.61 12.40
C PRO A 26 19.90 27.67 11.41
N LEU A 27 19.12 27.12 10.48
CA LEU A 27 19.61 26.29 9.37
C LEU A 27 20.45 27.16 8.42
N ASP A 28 21.72 26.78 8.24
CA ASP A 28 22.63 27.40 7.28
C ASP A 28 22.21 27.04 5.86
N SER A 29 21.82 28.06 5.08
CA SER A 29 21.21 27.95 3.76
C SER A 29 22.23 27.78 2.61
N THR A 30 23.52 27.61 2.93
CA THR A 30 24.59 27.64 1.92
C THR A 30 25.03 26.28 1.35
N THR A 31 24.42 25.17 1.77
CA THR A 31 24.80 23.82 1.27
C THR A 31 23.60 22.95 0.89
N LEU A 32 22.82 23.36 -0.11
CA LEU A 32 21.86 22.46 -0.75
C LEU A 32 22.54 21.76 -1.94
N PRO A 33 22.61 20.42 -1.97
CA PRO A 33 23.12 19.70 -3.13
C PRO A 33 22.25 20.00 -4.34
N GLU A 34 22.89 20.38 -5.44
CA GLU A 34 22.27 20.65 -6.72
C GLU A 34 21.47 19.42 -7.16
N LEU A 35 20.14 19.57 -7.23
CA LEU A 35 19.26 18.51 -7.71
C LEU A 35 19.61 18.20 -9.17
N PRO A 36 19.72 16.92 -9.56
CA PRO A 36 20.02 16.58 -10.94
C PRO A 36 18.95 17.15 -11.89
N PRO A 37 19.35 17.59 -13.10
CA PRO A 37 18.45 18.21 -14.05
C PRO A 37 17.29 17.28 -14.41
N ARG A 38 16.07 17.79 -14.29
CA ARG A 38 14.85 17.14 -14.80
C ARG A 38 14.98 16.98 -16.31
N GLY A 39 15.12 15.75 -16.82
CA GLY A 39 14.97 15.50 -18.26
C GLY A 39 15.70 14.30 -18.87
N ALA A 40 16.55 13.57 -18.15
CA ALA A 40 17.20 12.40 -18.74
C ALA A 40 16.31 11.15 -18.68
N VAL A 41 15.50 10.93 -19.72
CA VAL A 41 14.86 9.63 -19.98
C VAL A 41 15.95 8.67 -20.44
N GLY A 42 16.49 7.89 -19.49
CA GLY A 42 17.48 6.86 -19.78
C GLY A 42 16.93 5.75 -20.66
N LYS A 43 17.78 5.18 -21.53
CA LYS A 43 17.49 3.95 -22.28
C LYS A 43 17.07 2.86 -21.29
N VAL A 44 15.90 2.26 -21.52
CA VAL A 44 15.45 1.06 -20.82
C VAL A 44 16.24 -0.13 -21.37
N GLU A 45 17.41 -0.41 -20.80
CA GLU A 45 18.03 -1.74 -20.93
C GLU A 45 17.08 -2.78 -20.32
N ASP A 46 17.12 -4.02 -20.82
CA ASP A 46 16.34 -5.17 -20.33
C ASP A 46 16.66 -5.42 -18.84
N ALA A 47 16.04 -4.62 -17.98
CA ALA A 47 16.36 -4.56 -16.57
C ALA A 47 15.85 -5.85 -15.93
N GLN A 48 16.78 -6.65 -15.42
CA GLN A 48 16.45 -7.74 -14.52
C GLN A 48 15.45 -7.21 -13.47
N PRO A 49 14.39 -7.97 -13.15
CA PRO A 49 13.42 -7.53 -12.16
C PRO A 49 14.16 -7.19 -10.87
N LEU A 50 13.88 -6.00 -10.34
CA LEU A 50 14.51 -5.52 -9.11
C LEU A 50 14.24 -6.55 -8.00
N ALA A 51 15.13 -6.61 -7.00
CA ALA A 51 14.95 -7.53 -5.87
C ALA A 51 13.55 -7.40 -5.23
N ASP A 52 13.03 -6.17 -5.18
CA ASP A 52 11.69 -5.87 -4.66
C ASP A 52 10.56 -6.41 -5.54
N ASP A 53 10.69 -6.39 -6.88
CA ASP A 53 9.69 -6.94 -7.80
C ASP A 53 9.59 -8.46 -7.62
N ARG A 54 10.73 -9.15 -7.44
CA ARG A 54 10.77 -10.59 -7.15
C ARG A 54 10.17 -10.92 -5.78
N ALA A 55 10.45 -10.10 -4.77
CA ALA A 55 9.87 -10.26 -3.44
C ALA A 55 8.35 -10.13 -3.49
N GLN A 56 7.84 -9.15 -4.22
CA GLN A 56 6.41 -8.95 -4.41
C GLN A 56 5.77 -10.14 -5.13
N GLU A 57 6.29 -10.57 -6.28
CA GLU A 57 5.70 -11.67 -7.04
C GLU A 57 5.72 -12.99 -6.23
N TYR A 58 6.78 -13.22 -5.45
CA TYR A 58 6.84 -14.33 -4.51
C TYR A 58 5.68 -14.28 -3.50
N LEU A 59 5.47 -13.13 -2.84
CA LEU A 59 4.41 -12.98 -1.85
C LEU A 59 3.01 -13.12 -2.47
N VAL A 60 2.81 -12.59 -3.69
CA VAL A 60 1.56 -12.76 -4.44
C VAL A 60 1.29 -14.25 -4.67
N GLY A 61 2.29 -15.00 -5.14
CA GLY A 61 2.16 -16.45 -5.34
C GLY A 61 1.83 -17.22 -4.05
N VAL A 62 2.38 -16.79 -2.90
CA VAL A 62 2.01 -17.38 -1.61
C VAL A 62 0.53 -17.13 -1.28
N PHE A 63 0.04 -15.90 -1.44
CA PHE A 63 -1.37 -15.59 -1.17
C PHE A 63 -2.33 -16.26 -2.15
N GLU A 64 -1.95 -16.39 -3.43
CA GLU A 64 -2.73 -17.13 -4.42
C GLU A 64 -2.83 -18.61 -4.03
N CYS A 65 -1.74 -19.23 -3.59
CA CYS A 65 -1.76 -20.60 -3.08
C CYS A 65 -2.61 -20.75 -1.82
N LEU A 66 -2.48 -19.84 -0.84
CA LEU A 66 -3.27 -19.88 0.38
C LEU A 66 -4.78 -19.83 0.05
N ARG A 67 -5.17 -18.96 -0.88
CA ARG A 67 -6.55 -18.86 -1.37
C ARG A 67 -7.04 -20.16 -2.00
N GLN A 68 -6.24 -20.79 -2.86
CA GLN A 68 -6.60 -22.06 -3.50
C GLN A 68 -6.77 -23.19 -2.49
N LYS A 69 -5.97 -23.21 -1.43
CA LYS A 69 -6.02 -24.28 -0.41
C LYS A 69 -7.13 -24.06 0.63
N ARG A 70 -7.39 -22.80 1.04
CA ARG A 70 -8.34 -22.47 2.11
C ARG A 70 -8.89 -21.03 1.94
N THR A 71 -10.13 -20.90 1.49
CA THR A 71 -10.81 -19.60 1.39
C THR A 71 -10.97 -18.90 2.75
N THR A 72 -11.17 -19.65 3.84
CA THR A 72 -11.25 -19.13 5.21
C THR A 72 -9.96 -18.46 5.69
N ASP A 73 -8.81 -18.93 5.21
CA ASP A 73 -7.50 -18.45 5.67
C ASP A 73 -7.15 -17.09 5.06
N VAL A 74 -7.78 -16.72 3.94
CA VAL A 74 -7.60 -15.39 3.33
C VAL A 74 -8.35 -14.31 4.13
N VAL A 75 -9.54 -14.63 4.64
CA VAL A 75 -10.28 -13.76 5.56
C VAL A 75 -9.53 -13.64 6.89
N ALA A 76 -8.96 -14.74 7.39
CA ALA A 76 -8.10 -14.70 8.57
C ALA A 76 -6.82 -13.88 8.31
N ALA A 77 -6.20 -14.00 7.13
CA ALA A 77 -5.03 -13.22 6.75
C ALA A 77 -5.32 -11.72 6.66
N SER A 78 -6.49 -11.32 6.12
CA SER A 78 -6.89 -9.92 6.08
C SER A 78 -7.16 -9.36 7.48
N GLN A 79 -7.71 -10.16 8.39
CA GLN A 79 -7.84 -9.80 9.81
C GLN A 79 -6.47 -9.69 10.50
N ILE A 80 -5.54 -10.60 10.23
CA ILE A 80 -4.18 -10.59 10.79
C ILE A 80 -3.37 -9.37 10.34
N LEU A 81 -3.54 -8.93 9.08
CA LEU A 81 -2.87 -7.73 8.56
C LEU A 81 -3.34 -6.42 9.21
N ASN A 82 -4.47 -6.44 9.92
CA ASN A 82 -4.93 -5.30 10.73
C ASN A 82 -4.42 -5.33 12.18
N LEU A 83 -3.70 -6.39 12.60
CA LEU A 83 -3.21 -6.52 13.97
C LEU A 83 -1.77 -6.01 14.12
N LYS A 84 -1.49 -5.34 15.25
CA LYS A 84 -0.15 -4.88 15.68
C LYS A 84 0.93 -5.99 15.78
N ARG A 85 0.57 -7.27 15.62
CA ARG A 85 1.47 -8.45 15.70
C ARG A 85 1.56 -9.23 14.38
N SER A 86 1.48 -8.52 13.24
CA SER A 86 1.43 -9.11 11.90
C SER A 86 2.59 -10.07 11.58
N ASP A 87 3.81 -9.78 12.03
CA ASP A 87 4.99 -10.41 11.44
C ASP A 87 5.16 -11.88 11.83
N GLN A 88 4.90 -12.23 13.09
CA GLN A 88 4.95 -13.63 13.55
C GLN A 88 3.79 -14.47 13.03
N ALA A 89 2.59 -13.90 12.99
CA ALA A 89 1.41 -14.59 12.47
C ALA A 89 1.53 -14.84 10.96
N ILE A 90 2.09 -13.87 10.23
CA ILE A 90 2.38 -14.02 8.80
C ILE A 90 3.50 -15.04 8.60
N ALA A 91 4.61 -14.96 9.34
CA ALA A 91 5.67 -15.97 9.26
C ALA A 91 5.13 -17.39 9.51
N ALA A 92 4.21 -17.56 10.46
CA ALA A 92 3.54 -18.83 10.72
C ALA A 92 2.66 -19.30 9.55
N LEU A 93 1.92 -18.37 8.90
CA LEU A 93 1.15 -18.66 7.68
C LEU A 93 2.05 -19.09 6.52
N LEU A 94 3.20 -18.42 6.36
CA LEU A 94 4.16 -18.68 5.28
C LEU A 94 4.87 -20.04 5.45
N LYS A 95 5.12 -20.49 6.69
CA LYS A 95 6.01 -21.62 7.00
C LYS A 95 5.54 -22.99 6.54
N HIS A 96 4.25 -23.20 6.21
CA HIS A 96 3.72 -24.57 6.21
C HIS A 96 3.18 -25.19 4.91
N ARG A 97 2.70 -24.47 3.89
CA ARG A 97 2.02 -25.18 2.77
C ARG A 97 2.05 -24.53 1.38
N CYS A 98 2.58 -23.32 1.27
CA CYS A 98 2.54 -22.53 0.03
C CYS A 98 3.92 -22.01 -0.38
N GLU A 99 4.98 -22.68 0.07
CA GLU A 99 6.32 -22.40 -0.43
C GLU A 99 6.34 -22.70 -1.94
N PRO A 100 6.51 -21.68 -2.80
CA PRO A 100 6.47 -21.89 -4.24
C PRO A 100 7.56 -22.90 -4.57
N GLN A 101 7.19 -23.98 -5.27
CA GLN A 101 8.11 -25.07 -5.61
C GLN A 101 9.32 -24.51 -6.38
N ARG A 102 10.42 -24.28 -5.65
CA ARG A 102 11.83 -24.33 -6.07
C ARG A 102 12.16 -23.85 -7.48
N ARG A 103 11.94 -22.58 -7.81
CA ARG A 103 12.67 -21.95 -8.95
C ARG A 103 13.28 -20.59 -8.68
N THR A 104 12.85 -19.89 -7.63
CA THR A 104 13.43 -18.60 -7.24
C THR A 104 14.17 -18.79 -5.94
N GLY A 105 15.48 -18.49 -5.92
CA GLY A 105 16.29 -18.50 -4.69
C GLY A 105 15.56 -17.77 -3.56
N ALA A 106 15.66 -18.30 -2.34
CA ALA A 106 14.94 -17.79 -1.19
C ALA A 106 15.13 -16.27 -1.07
N VAL A 107 14.04 -15.51 -1.17
CA VAL A 107 14.08 -14.06 -0.99
C VAL A 107 14.08 -13.80 0.52
N PRO A 108 15.10 -13.16 1.09
CA PRO A 108 15.11 -12.85 2.51
C PRO A 108 14.02 -11.81 2.83
N ILE A 109 12.92 -12.26 3.41
CA ILE A 109 11.75 -11.43 3.79
C ILE A 109 12.13 -10.36 4.85
N GLY A 110 13.23 -10.55 5.58
CA GLY A 110 13.62 -9.71 6.72
C GLY A 110 14.19 -8.33 6.41
N GLN A 111 14.50 -7.99 5.15
CA GLN A 111 15.10 -6.69 4.79
C GLN A 111 14.13 -5.74 4.07
N THR A 112 13.05 -6.27 3.50
CA THR A 112 12.00 -5.43 2.92
C THR A 112 11.13 -4.96 4.08
N GLY A 113 11.18 -3.67 4.44
CA GLY A 113 10.25 -3.09 5.42
C GLY A 113 8.81 -3.52 5.10
N VAL A 114 7.93 -3.56 6.10
CA VAL A 114 6.60 -4.24 6.05
C VAL A 114 5.46 -3.51 5.25
N PRO A 115 5.71 -2.85 4.10
CA PRO A 115 4.63 -2.65 3.10
C PRO A 115 4.31 -3.77 2.08
N PRO A 116 5.15 -4.79 1.78
CA PRO A 116 4.89 -5.66 0.63
C PRO A 116 3.81 -6.73 0.89
N LEU A 117 3.54 -7.08 2.15
CA LEU A 117 2.60 -8.16 2.48
C LEU A 117 1.14 -7.79 2.21
N ARG A 118 0.69 -6.63 2.72
CA ARG A 118 -0.67 -6.14 2.46
C ARG A 118 -0.90 -5.91 0.97
N GLY A 119 0.07 -5.27 0.31
CA GLY A 119 0.02 -5.05 -1.14
C GLY A 119 -0.10 -6.36 -1.93
N ALA A 120 0.75 -7.35 -1.63
CA ALA A 120 0.71 -8.65 -2.29
C ALA A 120 -0.61 -9.41 -2.05
N LEU A 121 -1.19 -9.33 -0.85
CA LEU A 121 -2.52 -9.88 -0.59
C LEU A 121 -3.57 -9.27 -1.53
N PHE A 122 -3.61 -7.93 -1.64
CA PHE A 122 -4.60 -7.28 -2.50
C PHE A 122 -4.38 -7.54 -3.98
N VAL A 123 -3.13 -7.68 -4.44
CA VAL A 123 -2.84 -8.13 -5.80
C VAL A 123 -3.43 -9.52 -6.04
N ALA A 124 -3.17 -10.48 -5.14
CA ALA A 124 -3.69 -11.84 -5.24
C ALA A 124 -5.23 -11.88 -5.22
N LEU A 125 -5.86 -11.10 -4.33
CA LEU A 125 -7.31 -10.96 -4.24
C LEU A 125 -7.91 -10.38 -5.53
N TYR A 126 -7.29 -9.32 -6.05
CA TYR A 126 -7.76 -8.67 -7.27
C TYR A 126 -7.66 -9.58 -8.49
N ARG A 127 -6.48 -10.19 -8.73
CA ARG A 127 -6.27 -11.16 -9.82
C ARG A 127 -7.28 -12.31 -9.73
N ALA A 128 -7.51 -12.83 -8.53
CA ALA A 128 -8.45 -13.93 -8.30
C ALA A 128 -9.89 -13.63 -8.71
N GLN A 129 -10.40 -12.44 -8.41
CA GLN A 129 -11.82 -12.10 -8.57
C GLN A 129 -12.13 -11.32 -9.85
N PHE A 130 -11.13 -10.57 -10.35
CA PHE A 130 -11.34 -9.59 -11.40
C PHE A 130 -10.42 -9.79 -12.60
N ALA A 131 -9.55 -10.80 -12.70
CA ALA A 131 -8.67 -10.95 -13.88
C ALA A 131 -9.41 -10.96 -15.22
N THR A 132 -10.56 -11.64 -15.28
CA THR A 132 -11.32 -11.87 -16.52
C THR A 132 -12.43 -10.84 -16.79
N ARG A 133 -12.67 -9.90 -15.87
CA ARG A 133 -13.75 -8.90 -16.01
C ARG A 133 -13.30 -7.51 -15.56
N ASP A 134 -13.77 -6.47 -16.24
CA ASP A 134 -13.62 -5.10 -15.76
C ASP A 134 -14.76 -4.78 -14.79
N PRO A 135 -14.48 -4.40 -13.53
CA PRO A 135 -15.51 -4.01 -12.59
C PRO A 135 -16.03 -2.57 -12.74
N GLY A 136 -15.58 -1.78 -13.73
CA GLY A 136 -16.15 -0.44 -13.99
C GLY A 136 -15.73 0.62 -12.95
N ILE A 137 -14.45 0.60 -12.54
CA ILE A 137 -13.94 1.36 -11.39
C ILE A 137 -14.00 2.89 -11.57
N SER A 138 -14.01 3.38 -12.81
CA SER A 138 -14.09 4.82 -13.11
C SER A 138 -15.32 5.48 -12.50
N GLU A 139 -16.43 4.74 -12.39
CA GLU A 139 -17.72 5.24 -11.92
C GLU A 139 -17.95 4.99 -10.42
N ALA A 140 -17.14 4.13 -9.80
CA ALA A 140 -17.29 3.79 -8.38
C ALA A 140 -17.04 5.03 -7.48
N PRO A 141 -17.79 5.16 -6.37
CA PRO A 141 -17.52 6.20 -5.38
C PRO A 141 -16.12 6.00 -4.75
N PRO A 142 -15.46 7.07 -4.30
CA PRO A 142 -14.21 6.94 -3.58
C PRO A 142 -14.40 6.15 -2.29
N VAL A 143 -13.56 5.14 -2.07
CA VAL A 143 -13.60 4.32 -0.84
C VAL A 143 -12.76 4.97 0.24
N SER A 144 -13.34 5.17 1.43
CA SER A 144 -12.61 5.61 2.62
C SER A 144 -11.79 4.47 3.23
N VAL A 145 -10.58 4.77 3.69
CA VAL A 145 -9.78 3.85 4.52
C VAL A 145 -9.91 4.26 5.98
N ASP A 146 -10.47 3.36 6.78
CA ASP A 146 -10.46 3.50 8.23
C ASP A 146 -9.04 3.29 8.74
N GLY A 147 -8.44 4.35 9.25
CA GLY A 147 -7.08 4.31 9.76
C GLY A 147 -6.94 3.65 11.13
N THR A 148 -7.90 2.89 11.65
CA THR A 148 -7.88 2.45 13.05
C THR A 148 -6.72 1.47 13.36
N GLY A 149 -6.01 1.67 14.49
CA GLY A 149 -5.10 0.65 15.08
C GLY A 149 -3.58 0.78 14.86
N ALA A 150 -3.08 1.66 13.98
CA ALA A 150 -1.64 1.90 13.77
C ALA A 150 -1.12 3.16 14.50
N PRO A 151 0.20 3.41 14.59
CA PRO A 151 0.72 4.70 15.06
C PRO A 151 0.29 5.83 14.11
N LEU A 152 -0.06 7.00 14.66
CA LEU A 152 -0.63 8.13 13.91
C LEU A 152 0.19 8.52 12.66
N ALA A 153 1.52 8.61 12.77
CA ALA A 153 2.37 8.97 11.65
C ALA A 153 2.31 7.95 10.49
N ARG A 154 2.31 6.64 10.82
CA ARG A 154 2.19 5.57 9.82
C ARG A 154 0.79 5.55 9.19
N GLN A 155 -0.24 5.83 10.00
CA GLN A 155 -1.63 5.97 9.51
C GLN A 155 -1.75 7.13 8.53
N GLN A 156 -1.17 8.30 8.84
CA GLN A 156 -1.23 9.48 7.99
C GLN A 156 -0.54 9.25 6.65
N TRP A 157 0.67 8.67 6.65
CA TRP A 157 1.37 8.33 5.41
C TRP A 157 0.56 7.34 4.58
N PHE A 158 0.07 6.24 5.19
CA PHE A 158 -0.71 5.25 4.46
C PHE A 158 -2.02 5.84 3.91
N ALA A 159 -2.73 6.67 4.69
CA ALA A 159 -3.95 7.33 4.24
C ALA A 159 -3.67 8.29 3.06
N ALA A 160 -2.56 9.03 3.09
CA ALA A 160 -2.14 9.85 1.95
C ALA A 160 -1.80 8.98 0.72
N ALA A 161 -1.01 7.92 0.92
CA ALA A 161 -0.60 6.98 -0.13
C ALA A 161 -1.81 6.30 -0.80
N TYR A 162 -2.77 5.88 0.02
CA TYR A 162 -3.99 5.24 -0.45
C TYR A 162 -4.90 6.22 -1.18
N ARG A 163 -5.09 7.46 -0.68
CA ARG A 163 -5.86 8.48 -1.39
C ARG A 163 -5.25 8.79 -2.76
N PHE A 164 -3.93 8.90 -2.82
CA PHE A 164 -3.20 9.04 -4.08
C PHE A 164 -3.49 7.87 -5.01
N ALA A 165 -3.30 6.63 -4.56
CA ALA A 165 -3.57 5.45 -5.37
C ALA A 165 -5.04 5.36 -5.82
N ASN A 166 -6.00 5.69 -4.97
CA ASN A 166 -7.42 5.71 -5.31
C ASN A 166 -7.71 6.72 -6.45
N CYS A 167 -7.14 7.93 -6.38
CA CYS A 167 -7.24 8.90 -7.47
C CYS A 167 -6.63 8.36 -8.78
N VAL A 168 -5.46 7.74 -8.71
CA VAL A 168 -4.77 7.16 -9.88
C VAL A 168 -5.61 6.05 -10.50
N THR A 169 -6.13 5.11 -9.70
CA THR A 169 -6.95 4.00 -10.20
C THR A 169 -8.24 4.44 -10.87
N ARG A 170 -8.78 5.62 -10.52
CA ARG A 170 -9.99 6.16 -11.15
C ARG A 170 -9.69 6.95 -12.41
N SER A 171 -8.56 7.66 -12.45
CA SER A 171 -8.14 8.47 -13.60
C SER A 171 -7.41 7.67 -14.68
N ALA A 172 -6.87 6.50 -14.35
CA ALA A 172 -6.12 5.60 -15.22
C ALA A 172 -6.47 4.12 -14.91
N SER A 173 -7.76 3.78 -14.95
CA SER A 173 -8.27 2.48 -14.51
C SER A 173 -7.67 1.31 -15.30
N ASN A 174 -7.55 1.45 -16.62
CA ASN A 174 -7.02 0.41 -17.50
C ASN A 174 -5.54 0.14 -17.20
N GLU A 175 -4.73 1.19 -17.09
CA GLU A 175 -3.30 1.11 -16.83
C GLU A 175 -3.03 0.58 -15.41
N ALA A 176 -3.74 1.07 -14.41
CA ALA A 176 -3.62 0.57 -13.04
C ALA A 176 -3.98 -0.93 -12.97
N ARG A 177 -5.01 -1.34 -13.70
CA ARG A 177 -5.43 -2.74 -13.80
C ARG A 177 -4.37 -3.58 -14.51
N LEU A 178 -3.76 -3.07 -15.59
CA LEU A 178 -2.63 -3.73 -16.24
C LEU A 178 -1.42 -3.90 -15.31
N VAL A 179 -1.10 -2.89 -14.49
CA VAL A 179 -0.02 -3.00 -13.49
C VAL A 179 -0.28 -4.13 -12.50
N VAL A 180 -1.50 -4.26 -12.00
CA VAL A 180 -1.86 -5.26 -10.98
C VAL A 180 -2.01 -6.67 -11.56
N LEU A 181 -2.51 -6.80 -12.80
CA LEU A 181 -2.70 -8.09 -13.45
C LEU A 181 -1.41 -8.65 -14.05
N SER A 182 -0.46 -7.79 -14.42
CA SER A 182 0.81 -8.22 -15.01
C SER A 182 1.79 -8.71 -13.95
N PRO A 183 2.69 -9.67 -14.26
CA PRO A 183 3.79 -10.04 -13.36
C PRO A 183 4.64 -8.82 -13.00
N ALA A 184 5.07 -8.72 -11.74
CA ALA A 184 5.90 -7.61 -11.27
C ALA A 184 7.20 -7.51 -12.07
N GLY A 185 7.56 -6.29 -12.48
CA GLY A 185 8.76 -6.02 -13.30
C GLY A 185 8.66 -6.46 -14.77
N SER A 186 7.55 -7.06 -15.21
CA SER A 186 7.35 -7.41 -16.63
C SER A 186 7.23 -6.14 -17.50
N LYS A 187 7.57 -6.26 -18.79
CA LYS A 187 7.42 -5.16 -19.76
C LYS A 187 6.02 -4.54 -19.75
N ALA A 188 4.97 -5.37 -19.69
CA ALA A 188 3.59 -4.89 -19.63
C ALA A 188 3.31 -4.03 -18.39
N SER A 189 3.83 -4.43 -17.23
CA SER A 189 3.73 -3.64 -15.99
C SER A 189 4.48 -2.31 -16.11
N LEU A 190 5.70 -2.33 -16.68
CA LEU A 190 6.52 -1.12 -16.87
C LEU A 190 5.89 -0.12 -17.84
N ASP A 191 5.40 -0.61 -18.99
CA ASP A 191 4.73 0.22 -19.99
C ASP A 191 3.45 0.85 -19.39
N ALA A 192 2.69 0.09 -18.59
CA ALA A 192 1.51 0.60 -17.89
C ALA A 192 1.85 1.65 -16.82
N PHE A 193 2.94 1.48 -16.05
CA PHE A 193 3.43 2.51 -15.14
C PHE A 193 3.78 3.81 -15.88
N GLN A 194 4.48 3.69 -17.00
CA GLN A 194 4.86 4.85 -17.81
C GLN A 194 3.63 5.59 -18.35
N ALA A 195 2.62 4.87 -18.81
CA ALA A 195 1.37 5.44 -19.30
C ALA A 195 0.57 6.19 -18.22
N MET A 196 0.75 5.85 -16.94
CA MET A 196 0.09 6.54 -15.83
C MET A 196 0.76 7.84 -15.39
N ASN A 197 1.97 8.16 -15.85
CA ASN A 197 2.78 9.26 -15.29
C ASN A 197 2.05 10.60 -15.21
N ASP A 198 1.39 11.02 -16.30
CA ASP A 198 0.66 12.29 -16.35
C ASP A 198 -0.55 12.28 -15.41
N ARG A 199 -1.22 11.14 -15.28
CA ARG A 199 -2.38 10.95 -14.40
C ARG A 199 -1.96 10.96 -12.92
N MET A 200 -0.82 10.35 -12.63
CA MET A 200 -0.21 10.39 -11.29
C MET A 200 0.12 11.81 -10.87
N ALA A 201 0.68 12.63 -11.76
CA ALA A 201 0.98 14.03 -11.46
C ALA A 201 -0.29 14.82 -11.08
N ASN A 202 -1.40 14.60 -11.78
CA ASN A 202 -2.69 15.26 -11.50
C ASN A 202 -3.35 14.81 -10.19
N CYS A 203 -2.94 13.66 -9.65
CA CYS A 203 -3.44 13.14 -8.38
C CYS A 203 -2.65 13.63 -7.15
N LEU A 204 -1.57 14.39 -7.36
CA LEU A 204 -0.81 15.05 -6.30
C LEU A 204 -1.29 16.48 -6.12
N GLY A 205 -1.39 16.94 -4.87
CA GLY A 205 -1.64 18.35 -4.57
C GLY A 205 -0.45 19.21 -4.99
N ALA A 206 -0.69 20.50 -5.26
CA ALA A 206 0.37 21.46 -5.58
C ALA A 206 1.47 21.44 -4.51
N GLY A 207 2.73 21.33 -4.94
CA GLY A 207 3.90 21.27 -4.05
C GLY A 207 4.10 19.94 -3.32
N GLN A 208 3.22 18.95 -3.51
CA GLN A 208 3.39 17.63 -2.92
C GLN A 208 4.32 16.76 -3.78
N GLN A 209 5.13 15.97 -3.10
CA GLN A 209 5.97 14.94 -3.72
C GLN A 209 5.71 13.62 -3.00
N PHE A 210 5.75 12.53 -3.75
CA PHE A 210 5.52 11.21 -3.21
C PHE A 210 6.59 10.25 -3.73
N ALA A 211 7.44 9.78 -2.83
CA ALA A 211 8.47 8.79 -3.13
C ALA A 211 7.97 7.41 -2.67
N VAL A 212 7.65 6.55 -3.63
CA VAL A 212 7.27 5.16 -3.37
C VAL A 212 7.94 4.23 -4.36
N SER A 213 8.36 3.06 -3.89
CA SER A 213 8.84 2.02 -4.78
C SER A 213 7.68 1.42 -5.59
N ARG A 214 7.98 0.88 -6.78
CA ARG A 214 6.96 0.26 -7.65
C ARG A 214 6.17 -0.84 -6.93
N PRO A 215 6.76 -1.69 -6.08
CA PRO A 215 5.98 -2.70 -5.38
C PRO A 215 5.00 -2.15 -4.37
N VAL A 216 5.40 -1.10 -3.65
CA VAL A 216 4.51 -0.40 -2.73
C VAL A 216 3.34 0.23 -3.49
N LEU A 217 3.65 0.92 -4.59
CA LEU A 217 2.62 1.53 -5.43
C LEU A 217 1.69 0.47 -6.05
N THR A 218 2.22 -0.65 -6.55
CA THR A 218 1.41 -1.77 -7.08
C THR A 218 0.46 -2.31 -6.02
N GLY A 219 0.93 -2.48 -4.77
CA GLY A 219 0.10 -2.89 -3.66
C GLY A 219 -1.02 -1.91 -3.34
N LEU A 220 -0.72 -0.61 -3.33
CA LEU A 220 -1.72 0.45 -3.10
C LEU A 220 -2.76 0.51 -4.23
N LEU A 221 -2.32 0.40 -5.49
CA LEU A 221 -3.20 0.33 -6.66
C LEU A 221 -4.11 -0.90 -6.57
N ALA A 222 -3.57 -2.07 -6.23
CA ALA A 222 -4.35 -3.29 -6.09
C ALA A 222 -5.39 -3.18 -4.96
N GLU A 223 -5.02 -2.60 -3.83
CA GLU A 223 -5.96 -2.36 -2.73
C GLU A 223 -7.08 -1.42 -3.13
N ALA A 224 -6.76 -0.29 -3.77
CA ALA A 224 -7.74 0.66 -4.26
C ALA A 224 -8.68 0.03 -5.32
N LEU A 225 -8.13 -0.68 -6.30
CA LEU A 225 -8.93 -1.36 -7.34
C LEU A 225 -9.86 -2.41 -6.72
N TYR A 226 -9.36 -3.25 -5.80
CA TYR A 226 -10.15 -4.31 -5.17
C TYR A 226 -11.30 -3.74 -4.34
N ARG A 227 -11.03 -2.71 -3.53
CA ARG A 227 -12.05 -2.06 -2.72
C ARG A 227 -13.11 -1.38 -3.58
N SER A 228 -12.69 -0.59 -4.58
CA SER A 228 -13.63 0.07 -5.50
C SER A 228 -14.47 -0.92 -6.28
N ALA A 229 -13.89 -2.07 -6.69
CA ALA A 229 -14.63 -3.11 -7.35
C ALA A 229 -15.68 -3.79 -6.43
N GLY A 230 -15.44 -3.85 -5.11
CA GLY A 230 -16.42 -4.33 -4.13
C GLY A 230 -17.69 -3.49 -4.11
N GLU A 231 -17.56 -2.17 -4.15
CA GLU A 231 -18.68 -1.22 -4.11
C GLU A 231 -19.61 -1.35 -5.34
N THR A 232 -19.05 -1.62 -6.52
CA THR A 232 -19.86 -1.76 -7.76
C THR A 232 -20.79 -2.97 -7.80
N ASN A 233 -20.60 -3.95 -6.91
CA ASN A 233 -21.43 -5.15 -6.85
C ASN A 233 -22.46 -5.11 -5.70
N SER A 234 -22.57 -3.99 -4.98
CA SER A 234 -23.53 -3.79 -3.87
C SER A 234 -24.74 -2.99 -4.35
#